data_AF-D3YCC6-F1
#
_entry.id   AF-D3YCC6-F1
#
_cell.length_a   1.000
_cell.length_b   1.000
_cell.length_c   1.000
_cell.angle_alpha   90.00
_cell.angle_beta   90.00
_cell.angle_gamma   90.00
#
_symmetry.space_group_name_H-M   'P 1'
#
loop_
_entity.id
_entity.type
_entity.pdbx_description
1 polymer ?
#
loop_
_entity_poly.entity_id
_entity_poly.type
_entity_poly.pdbx_seq_one_letter_code
_entity_poly.pdbx_strand_id
1 'polypeptide(L)'
;VDLREESHAIINGHHLSQYGFQNWVNIGRSKDEIIENEKQLVHSLKGGKITYAKIGSSTNYEPKDPVEVEVSEALTEEELVTSLGLKYQRITALDHVFQKDAIIDDFIAFYRSLPADGAWIHFHCEAGNGRT
;
A
#
# COMPACT_ATOMS: atom_id res chain seq x y z
N VAL A 1 -6.75 7.80 -2.41
CA VAL A 1 -5.54 7.84 -3.24
C VAL A 1 -4.41 7.32 -2.39
N ASP A 2 -4.01 6.11 -2.72
CA ASP A 2 -2.96 5.37 -2.05
C ASP A 2 -1.62 5.75 -2.68
N LEU A 3 -0.71 6.30 -1.88
CA LEU A 3 0.60 6.79 -2.30
C LEU A 3 1.72 5.77 -2.06
N ARG A 4 1.41 4.50 -1.85
CA ARG A 4 2.41 3.56 -1.30
C ARG A 4 3.07 2.73 -2.39
N GLU A 5 4.39 2.71 -2.41
CA GLU A 5 5.14 1.81 -3.30
C GLU A 5 5.24 0.40 -2.70
N GLU A 6 5.35 0.29 -1.38
CA GLU A 6 5.45 -0.97 -0.67
C GLU A 6 4.21 -1.84 -0.84
N SER A 7 4.44 -3.16 -1.01
CA SER A 7 3.36 -4.13 -1.12
C SER A 7 2.59 -4.23 0.19
N HIS A 8 1.26 -4.13 0.13
CA HIS A 8 0.41 -4.19 1.32
C HIS A 8 -0.93 -4.91 1.07
N ALA A 9 -1.58 -5.29 2.15
CA ALA A 9 -2.75 -6.14 2.15
C ALA A 9 -3.66 -5.87 3.35
N ILE A 10 -4.93 -6.20 3.20
CA ILE A 10 -5.90 -6.33 4.29
C ILE A 10 -6.05 -7.81 4.59
N ILE A 11 -5.54 -8.25 5.74
CA ILE A 11 -5.57 -9.65 6.18
C ILE A 11 -6.46 -9.77 7.42
N ASN A 12 -7.56 -10.54 7.31
CA ASN A 12 -8.55 -10.70 8.39
C ASN A 12 -8.99 -9.34 8.99
N GLY A 13 -9.19 -8.32 8.14
CA GLY A 13 -9.54 -6.95 8.57
C GLY A 13 -8.39 -6.11 9.12
N HIS A 14 -7.16 -6.64 9.19
CA HIS A 14 -5.97 -5.89 9.60
C HIS A 14 -5.15 -5.44 8.39
N HIS A 15 -4.76 -4.17 8.38
CA HIS A 15 -3.83 -3.66 7.39
C HIS A 15 -2.39 -4.13 7.72
N LEU A 16 -1.71 -4.76 6.75
CA LEU A 16 -0.33 -5.24 6.84
C LEU A 16 0.46 -4.83 5.59
N SER A 17 1.76 -4.59 5.74
CA SER A 17 2.67 -4.30 4.63
C SER A 17 3.91 -5.20 4.68
N GLN A 18 4.46 -5.50 3.51
CA GLN A 18 5.78 -6.12 3.40
C GLN A 18 6.84 -5.07 3.67
N TYR A 19 7.39 -5.10 4.87
CA TYR A 19 8.43 -4.17 5.27
C TYR A 19 9.82 -4.71 4.94
N GLY A 20 10.58 -3.94 4.15
CA GLY A 20 12.02 -4.12 3.93
C GLY A 20 12.83 -3.00 4.58
N PHE A 21 14.17 -3.03 4.44
CA PHE A 21 15.02 -1.92 4.89
C PHE A 21 14.51 -0.58 4.30
N GLN A 22 14.27 0.41 5.17
CA GLN A 22 13.68 1.71 4.82
C GLN A 22 12.30 1.67 4.14
N ASN A 23 11.53 0.59 4.29
CA ASN A 23 10.25 0.41 3.58
C ASN A 23 10.40 0.36 2.04
N TRP A 24 11.57 -0.08 1.54
CA TRP A 24 11.94 -0.05 0.12
C TRP A 24 11.87 -1.42 -0.56
N VAL A 25 10.93 -2.28 -0.18
CA VAL A 25 10.83 -3.65 -0.73
C VAL A 25 10.65 -3.70 -2.26
N ASN A 26 10.11 -2.61 -2.82
CA ASN A 26 9.80 -2.48 -4.25
C ASN A 26 10.71 -1.51 -5.01
N ILE A 27 11.78 -1.01 -4.38
CA ILE A 27 12.65 0.00 -5.00
C ILE A 27 13.17 -0.47 -6.36
N GLY A 28 12.98 0.39 -7.37
CA GLY A 28 13.43 0.13 -8.74
C GLY A 28 12.50 -0.72 -9.59
N ARG A 29 11.39 -1.25 -9.03
CA ARG A 29 10.35 -1.93 -9.81
C ARG A 29 9.45 -0.92 -10.51
N SER A 30 8.85 -1.35 -11.62
CA SER A 30 7.81 -0.59 -12.30
C SER A 30 6.47 -0.66 -11.55
N LYS A 31 5.59 0.29 -11.81
CA LYS A 31 4.24 0.34 -11.24
C LYS A 31 3.45 -0.93 -11.51
N ASP A 32 3.48 -1.42 -12.75
CA ASP A 32 2.72 -2.61 -13.15
C ASP A 32 3.26 -3.87 -12.47
N GLU A 33 4.59 -4.00 -12.34
CA GLU A 33 5.20 -5.09 -11.57
C GLU A 33 4.81 -5.05 -10.10
N ILE A 34 4.78 -3.86 -9.49
CA ILE A 34 4.39 -3.71 -8.08
C ILE A 34 2.95 -4.15 -7.87
N ILE A 35 2.03 -3.64 -8.69
CA ILE A 35 0.59 -3.92 -8.57
C ILE A 35 0.31 -5.41 -8.81
N GLU A 36 0.89 -5.99 -9.86
CA GLU A 36 0.67 -7.40 -10.18
C GLU A 36 1.27 -8.32 -9.10
N ASN A 37 2.49 -8.05 -8.65
CA ASN A 37 3.13 -8.85 -7.59
C ASN A 37 2.39 -8.70 -6.26
N GLU A 38 1.94 -7.50 -5.88
CA GLU A 38 1.14 -7.26 -4.67
C GLU A 38 -0.15 -8.08 -4.74
N LYS A 39 -0.90 -7.99 -5.85
CA LYS A 39 -2.16 -8.72 -6.04
C LYS A 39 -1.97 -10.23 -5.97
N GLN A 40 -0.99 -10.77 -6.69
CA GLN A 40 -0.68 -12.21 -6.66
C GLN A 40 -0.30 -12.67 -5.26
N LEU A 41 0.55 -11.89 -4.57
CA LEU A 41 0.93 -12.16 -3.19
C LEU A 41 -0.31 -12.20 -2.31
N VAL A 42 -1.11 -11.14 -2.26
CA VAL A 42 -2.30 -11.04 -1.40
C VAL A 42 -3.25 -12.22 -1.60
N HIS A 43 -3.58 -12.53 -2.85
CA HIS A 43 -4.51 -13.63 -3.17
C HIS A 43 -3.93 -15.00 -2.79
N SER A 44 -2.61 -15.17 -2.86
CA SER A 44 -1.95 -16.42 -2.45
C SER A 44 -1.97 -16.67 -0.94
N LEU A 45 -2.18 -15.63 -0.11
CA LEU A 45 -2.18 -15.77 1.35
C LEU A 45 -3.44 -16.46 1.88
N LYS A 46 -4.57 -16.38 1.15
CA LYS A 46 -5.86 -16.89 1.62
C LYS A 46 -5.85 -18.41 1.83
N GLY A 47 -6.30 -18.85 2.99
CA GLY A 47 -6.28 -20.25 3.42
C GLY A 47 -4.91 -20.73 3.90
N GLY A 48 -3.89 -19.86 3.89
CA GLY A 48 -2.57 -20.13 4.44
C GLY A 48 -2.40 -19.64 5.88
N LYS A 49 -1.15 -19.66 6.32
CA LYS A 49 -0.70 -19.07 7.59
C LYS A 49 0.33 -18.01 7.32
N ILE A 50 0.26 -16.90 8.05
CA ILE A 50 1.27 -15.85 8.01
C ILE A 50 1.70 -15.50 9.44
N THR A 51 2.88 -14.89 9.53
CA THR A 51 3.37 -14.27 10.76
C THR A 51 3.56 -12.79 10.51
N TYR A 52 2.97 -11.94 11.35
CA TYR A 52 3.19 -10.49 11.30
C TYR A 52 3.58 -9.96 12.67
N ALA A 53 4.21 -8.79 12.69
CA ALA A 53 4.64 -8.11 13.90
C ALA A 53 4.46 -6.61 13.73
N LYS A 54 4.27 -5.90 14.85
CA LYS A 54 4.34 -4.44 14.84
C LYS A 54 5.81 -4.01 14.84
N ILE A 55 6.10 -2.98 14.06
CA ILE A 55 7.41 -2.32 14.00
C ILE A 55 7.23 -0.81 14.12
N GLY A 56 8.28 -0.11 14.54
CA GLY A 56 8.31 1.35 14.53
C GLY A 56 9.56 1.91 15.19
N SER A 57 9.62 3.24 15.33
CA SER A 57 10.77 3.92 15.94
C SER A 57 11.06 3.41 17.36
N SER A 58 10.05 3.09 18.16
CA SER A 58 10.21 2.52 19.50
C SER A 58 10.83 1.13 19.51
N THR A 59 10.78 0.41 18.40
CA THR A 59 11.38 -0.93 18.24
C THR A 59 12.64 -0.90 17.38
N ASN A 60 13.15 0.29 17.01
CA ASN A 60 14.18 0.46 15.98
C ASN A 60 13.84 -0.24 14.66
N TYR A 61 12.54 -0.31 14.32
CA TYR A 61 12.01 -1.02 13.16
C TYR A 61 12.28 -2.53 13.14
N GLU A 62 12.61 -3.12 14.29
CA GLU A 62 12.69 -4.57 14.46
C GLU A 62 11.32 -5.15 14.82
N PRO A 63 10.95 -6.34 14.30
CA PRO A 63 9.72 -7.02 14.65
C PRO A 63 9.71 -7.39 16.14
N LYS A 64 8.65 -7.01 16.85
CA LYS A 64 8.39 -7.40 18.25
C LYS A 64 7.11 -8.20 18.35
N ASP A 65 7.16 -9.23 19.19
CA ASP A 65 6.03 -10.09 19.55
C ASP A 65 5.26 -10.60 18.32
N PRO A 66 5.89 -11.41 17.45
CA PRO A 66 5.27 -11.89 16.23
C PRO A 66 4.03 -12.73 16.52
N VAL A 67 3.00 -12.54 15.71
CA VAL A 67 1.72 -13.24 15.79
C VAL A 67 1.54 -14.09 14.55
N GLU A 68 1.37 -15.40 14.74
CA GLU A 68 0.94 -16.31 13.67
C GLU A 68 -0.60 -16.28 13.58
N VAL A 69 -1.12 -16.16 12.35
CA VAL A 69 -2.56 -16.22 12.09
C VAL A 69 -2.86 -17.09 10.88
N GLU A 70 -4.02 -17.76 10.91
CA GLU A 70 -4.63 -18.34 9.73
C GLU A 70 -5.36 -17.26 8.93
N VAL A 71 -5.15 -17.24 7.62
CA VAL A 71 -5.70 -16.20 6.74
C VAL A 71 -7.06 -16.65 6.22
N SER A 72 -8.12 -16.16 6.85
CA SER A 72 -9.50 -16.38 6.39
C SER A 72 -9.90 -15.42 5.26
N GLU A 73 -9.34 -14.21 5.27
CA GLU A 73 -9.57 -13.17 4.29
C GLU A 73 -8.26 -12.46 3.94
N ALA A 74 -8.06 -12.22 2.66
CA ALA A 74 -6.96 -11.43 2.12
C ALA A 74 -7.49 -10.58 0.96
N LEU A 75 -7.38 -9.26 1.08
CA LEU A 75 -7.84 -8.30 0.09
C LEU A 75 -6.73 -7.29 -0.21
N THR A 76 -6.65 -6.87 -1.46
CA THR A 76 -5.92 -5.65 -1.84
C THR A 76 -6.68 -4.43 -1.31
N GLU A 77 -5.99 -3.28 -1.17
CA GLU A 77 -6.70 -2.06 -0.78
C GLU A 77 -7.75 -1.65 -1.82
N GLU A 78 -7.49 -1.87 -3.11
CA GLU A 78 -8.48 -1.65 -4.18
C GLU A 78 -9.76 -2.45 -3.96
N GLU A 79 -9.65 -3.75 -3.66
CA GLU A 79 -10.80 -4.61 -3.40
C GLU A 79 -11.61 -4.15 -2.19
N LEU A 80 -10.94 -3.79 -1.09
CA LEU A 80 -11.62 -3.24 0.09
C LEU A 80 -12.33 -1.92 -0.24
N VAL A 81 -11.63 -0.94 -0.82
CA VAL A 81 -12.15 0.40 -1.10
C VAL A 81 -13.34 0.34 -2.07
N THR A 82 -13.22 -0.46 -3.13
CA THR A 82 -14.29 -0.61 -4.12
C THR A 82 -15.50 -1.36 -3.56
N SER A 83 -15.31 -2.32 -2.66
CA SER A 83 -16.42 -2.98 -1.95
C SER A 83 -17.24 -2.02 -1.09
N LEU A 84 -16.63 -0.92 -0.63
CA LEU A 84 -17.27 0.14 0.14
C LEU A 84 -17.92 1.22 -0.74
N GLY A 85 -17.96 1.03 -2.07
CA GLY A 85 -18.56 1.97 -3.02
C GLY A 85 -17.69 3.21 -3.29
N LEU A 86 -16.41 3.20 -2.91
CA LEU A 86 -15.46 4.27 -3.16
C LEU A 86 -14.65 4.00 -4.42
N LYS A 87 -14.09 5.06 -5.00
CA LYS A 87 -13.12 4.95 -6.10
C LYS A 87 -11.71 4.80 -5.53
N TYR A 88 -10.91 3.97 -6.18
CA TYR A 88 -9.51 3.72 -5.81
C TYR A 88 -8.56 4.29 -6.87
N GLN A 89 -7.41 4.78 -6.41
CA GLN A 89 -6.31 5.23 -7.25
C GLN A 89 -5.01 4.94 -6.52
N ARG A 90 -4.10 4.22 -7.18
CA ARG A 90 -2.75 3.93 -6.71
C ARG A 90 -1.72 4.81 -7.41
N ILE A 91 -0.80 5.37 -6.63
CA ILE A 91 0.42 6.05 -7.07
C ILE A 91 1.56 5.45 -6.26
N THR A 92 2.46 4.71 -6.91
CA THR A 92 3.52 3.94 -6.22
C THR A 92 4.69 4.84 -5.82
N ALA A 93 4.50 5.71 -4.83
CA ALA A 93 5.52 6.65 -4.35
C ALA A 93 6.42 6.02 -3.28
N LEU A 94 7.73 6.02 -3.56
CA LEU A 94 8.77 5.44 -2.70
C LEU A 94 8.86 6.19 -1.37
N ASP A 95 9.04 5.46 -0.26
CA ASP A 95 9.13 6.08 1.06
C ASP A 95 10.40 6.92 1.26
N HIS A 96 10.35 7.90 2.16
CA HIS A 96 11.48 8.73 2.60
C HIS A 96 12.21 9.56 1.54
N VAL A 97 11.67 9.69 0.33
CA VAL A 97 12.31 10.44 -0.77
C VAL A 97 11.37 11.44 -1.43
N PHE A 98 11.95 12.43 -2.11
CA PHE A 98 11.23 13.19 -3.11
C PHE A 98 10.93 12.30 -4.32
N GLN A 99 9.74 12.45 -4.90
CA GLN A 99 9.27 11.57 -5.96
C GLN A 99 9.88 11.93 -7.31
N LYS A 100 10.18 10.89 -8.10
CA LYS A 100 10.65 11.04 -9.48
C LYS A 100 9.57 11.68 -10.37
N ASP A 101 9.99 12.38 -11.40
CA ASP A 101 9.09 13.07 -12.35
C ASP A 101 7.95 12.18 -12.86
N ALA A 102 8.23 10.91 -13.18
CA ALA A 102 7.21 9.98 -13.64
C ALA A 102 6.06 9.75 -12.62
N ILE A 103 6.35 9.79 -11.32
CA ILE A 103 5.32 9.67 -10.26
C ILE A 103 4.51 10.96 -10.13
N ILE A 104 5.17 12.12 -10.32
CA ILE A 104 4.51 13.43 -10.34
C ILE A 104 3.61 13.54 -11.59
N ASP A 105 4.06 13.06 -12.74
CA ASP A 105 3.27 13.01 -13.96
C ASP A 105 2.03 12.13 -13.82
N ASP A 106 2.17 10.95 -13.20
CA ASP A 106 1.05 10.07 -12.84
C ASP A 106 0.02 10.80 -11.96
N PHE A 107 0.48 11.57 -10.97
CA PHE A 107 -0.38 12.39 -10.12
C PHE A 107 -1.10 13.50 -10.90
N ILE A 108 -0.38 14.24 -11.76
CA ILE A 108 -0.96 15.30 -12.59
C ILE A 108 -2.00 14.73 -13.55
N ALA A 109 -1.72 13.58 -14.17
CA ALA A 109 -2.64 12.88 -15.05
C ALA A 109 -3.92 12.46 -14.31
N PHE A 110 -3.76 11.86 -13.12
CA PHE A 110 -4.89 11.55 -12.23
C PHE A 110 -5.70 12.79 -11.90
N TYR A 111 -5.07 13.87 -11.44
CA TYR A 111 -5.75 15.10 -11.06
C TYR A 111 -6.55 15.71 -12.22
N ARG A 112 -5.97 15.73 -13.43
CA ARG A 112 -6.65 16.22 -14.65
C ARG A 112 -7.81 15.34 -15.10
N SER A 113 -7.86 14.08 -14.68
CA SER A 113 -8.96 13.16 -14.99
C SER A 113 -10.19 13.33 -14.07
N LEU A 114 -10.08 14.13 -13.01
CA LEU A 114 -11.14 14.27 -12.03
C LEU A 114 -12.37 15.02 -12.60
N PRO A 115 -13.58 14.69 -12.13
CA PRO A 115 -14.79 15.40 -12.52
C PRO A 115 -14.71 16.90 -12.25
N ALA A 116 -15.18 17.70 -13.21
CA ALA A 116 -15.15 19.16 -13.12
C ALA A 116 -16.13 19.72 -12.07
N ASP A 117 -17.16 18.95 -11.70
CA ASP A 117 -18.14 19.28 -10.66
C ASP A 117 -17.64 18.99 -9.23
N GLY A 118 -16.41 18.47 -9.10
CA GLY A 118 -15.70 18.32 -7.84
C GLY A 118 -15.52 16.87 -7.42
N ALA A 119 -14.37 16.58 -6.82
CA ALA A 119 -14.07 15.30 -6.21
C ALA A 119 -13.46 15.51 -4.82
N TRP A 120 -13.88 14.68 -3.87
CA TRP A 120 -13.16 14.56 -2.60
C TRP A 120 -12.01 13.58 -2.76
N ILE A 121 -10.80 14.03 -2.43
CA ILE A 121 -9.59 13.21 -2.53
C ILE A 121 -9.03 13.00 -1.14
N HIS A 122 -9.00 11.75 -0.69
CA HIS A 122 -8.32 11.35 0.53
C HIS A 122 -6.97 10.73 0.17
N PHE A 123 -5.87 11.41 0.49
CA PHE A 123 -4.51 10.89 0.35
C PHE A 123 -4.09 10.17 1.62
N HIS A 124 -3.32 9.10 1.46
CA HIS A 124 -2.65 8.45 2.57
C HIS A 124 -1.34 7.78 2.12
N CYS A 125 -0.48 7.51 3.09
CA CYS A 125 0.66 6.61 2.99
C CYS A 125 0.75 5.80 4.30
N GLU A 126 1.87 5.13 4.58
CA GLU A 126 2.03 4.35 5.82
C GLU A 126 1.78 5.20 7.08
N ALA A 127 2.33 6.42 7.15
CA ALA A 127 2.31 7.25 8.35
C ALA A 127 1.52 8.57 8.22
N GLY A 128 0.99 8.88 7.04
CA GLY A 128 0.30 10.14 6.77
C GLY A 128 1.19 11.38 6.95
N ASN A 129 2.48 11.27 6.61
CA ASN A 129 3.47 12.34 6.81
C ASN A 129 4.21 12.67 5.50
N GLY A 130 5.42 12.15 5.26
CA GLY A 130 6.26 12.67 4.16
C GLY A 130 5.67 12.55 2.74
N ARG A 131 4.92 11.47 2.45
CA ARG A 131 4.31 11.24 1.13
C ARG A 131 2.92 11.89 0.98
N THR A 132 2.14 11.99 2.07
CA THR A 132 0.75 12.51 2.08
C THR A 132 0.74 14.03 2.10
#